data_AF-A0A254RN23-F1
#
_entry.id   AF-A0A254RN23-F1
#
_cell.length_a   1.000
_cell.length_b   1.000
_cell.length_c   1.000
_cell.angle_alpha   90.00
_cell.angle_beta   90.00
_cell.angle_gamma   90.00
#
_symmetry.space_group_name_H-M   'P 1'
#
loop_
_entity.id
_entity.type
_entity.pdbx_description
1 polymer ?
#
loop_
_entity_poly.entity_id
_entity_poly.type
_entity_poly.pdbx_seq_one_letter_code
_entity_poly.pdbx_strand_id
1 'polypeptide(L)'
;MAVDEATKKQDELELYQIDDKAIMPFFECHREELKQFIQDRKGQNLSLLELLKQFIRTYKLPFNMQRYMSVQTTYIKQVLQERMQDRQVAVSRWIQEHAGRHRSRMIQLQCLYLDRIKDRLLPQIQNMLEQRIENLQSKLDENK
;
A
#
# COMPACT_ATOMS: atom_id res chain seq x y z
N MET A 1 -7.03 14.85 -33.66
CA MET A 1 -6.49 15.31 -32.37
C MET A 1 -6.24 14.07 -31.51
N ALA A 2 -4.99 13.57 -31.47
CA ALA A 2 -4.60 12.31 -30.82
C ALA A 2 -3.63 12.55 -29.65
N VAL A 3 -3.86 13.63 -28.90
CA VAL A 3 -2.99 14.08 -27.79
C VAL A 3 -3.67 13.84 -26.43
N ASP A 4 -4.90 13.35 -26.39
CA ASP A 4 -5.73 13.42 -25.18
C ASP A 4 -5.66 12.16 -24.29
N GLU A 5 -5.58 10.96 -24.86
CA GLU A 5 -5.57 9.72 -24.05
C GLU A 5 -4.21 9.35 -23.47
N ALA A 6 -3.12 9.57 -24.21
CA ALA A 6 -1.77 9.24 -23.76
C ALA A 6 -1.33 10.15 -22.61
N THR A 7 -1.65 11.45 -22.71
CA THR A 7 -1.35 12.47 -21.71
C THR A 7 -2.19 12.27 -20.44
N LYS A 8 -3.49 11.96 -20.57
CA LYS A 8 -4.34 11.58 -19.41
C LYS A 8 -3.83 10.32 -18.70
N LYS A 9 -3.37 9.31 -19.44
CA LYS A 9 -2.77 8.09 -18.85
C LYS A 9 -1.43 8.37 -18.17
N GLN A 10 -0.61 9.27 -18.71
CA GLN A 10 0.63 9.71 -18.07
C GLN A 10 0.38 10.50 -16.79
N ASP A 11 -0.55 11.45 -16.79
CA ASP A 11 -0.94 12.22 -15.59
C ASP A 11 -1.50 11.31 -14.49
N GLU A 12 -2.33 10.32 -14.84
CA GLU A 12 -2.80 9.31 -13.90
C GLU A 12 -1.65 8.49 -13.30
N LEU A 13 -0.62 8.15 -14.08
CA LEU A 13 0.52 7.34 -13.63
C LEU A 13 1.50 8.16 -12.77
N GLU A 14 1.71 9.45 -13.07
CA GLU A 14 2.56 10.34 -12.28
C GLU A 14 1.98 10.64 -10.89
N LEU A 15 0.64 10.68 -10.76
CA LEU A 15 -0.03 10.88 -9.48
C LEU A 15 0.19 9.73 -8.48
N TYR A 16 0.46 8.51 -8.95
CA TYR A 16 0.63 7.32 -8.10
C TYR A 16 2.09 6.89 -7.90
N GLN A 17 3.05 7.81 -8.04
CA GLN A 17 4.44 7.52 -7.68
C GLN A 17 4.49 6.95 -6.25
N ILE A 18 4.92 5.69 -6.16
CA ILE A 18 5.08 5.00 -4.88
C ILE A 18 6.26 5.65 -4.18
N ASP A 19 6.03 6.11 -2.96
CA ASP A 19 7.07 6.67 -2.11
C ASP A 19 7.77 5.54 -1.36
N ASP A 20 9.01 5.24 -1.74
CA ASP A 20 9.86 4.24 -1.07
C ASP A 20 9.92 4.44 0.44
N LYS A 21 9.91 5.71 0.88
CA LYS A 21 10.03 6.06 2.30
C LYS A 21 8.79 5.68 3.09
N ALA A 22 7.65 5.44 2.43
CA ALA A 22 6.42 5.03 3.09
C ALA A 22 6.30 3.50 3.27
N ILE A 23 7.14 2.71 2.59
CA ILE A 23 6.99 1.24 2.54
C ILE A 23 7.37 0.59 3.88
N MET A 24 8.53 0.94 4.46
CA MET A 24 8.94 0.39 5.76
C MET A 24 8.00 0.84 6.89
N PRO A 25 7.67 2.13 7.04
CA PRO A 25 6.70 2.58 8.05
C PRO A 25 5.35 1.87 7.94
N PHE A 26 4.89 1.60 6.72
CA PHE A 26 3.66 0.82 6.52
C PHE A 26 3.74 -0.56 7.18
N PHE A 27 4.83 -1.31 6.94
CA PHE A 27 4.97 -2.65 7.53
C PHE A 27 5.25 -2.62 9.03
N GLU A 28 5.92 -1.58 9.53
CA GLU A 28 6.11 -1.36 10.97
C GLU A 28 4.78 -1.10 11.68
N CYS A 29 3.92 -0.26 11.10
CA CYS A 29 2.58 0.02 11.65
C CYS A 29 1.66 -1.21 11.65
N HIS A 30 1.88 -2.19 10.76
CA HIS A 30 1.07 -3.39 10.64
C HIS A 30 1.84 -4.67 11.01
N ARG A 31 2.86 -4.52 11.85
CA ARG A 31 3.83 -5.58 12.12
C ARG A 31 3.18 -6.82 12.73
N GLU A 32 2.27 -6.64 13.69
CA GLU A 32 1.66 -7.76 14.40
C GLU A 32 0.63 -8.48 13.52
N GLU A 33 -0.15 -7.74 12.73
CA GLU A 33 -1.05 -8.30 11.71
C GLU A 33 -0.26 -9.07 10.65
N LEU A 34 0.89 -8.53 10.22
CA LEU A 34 1.77 -9.19 9.26
C LEU A 34 2.35 -10.48 9.85
N LYS A 35 2.81 -10.46 11.11
CA LYS A 35 3.28 -11.68 11.80
C LYS A 35 2.19 -12.74 11.84
N GLN A 36 0.98 -12.38 12.28
CA GLN A 36 -0.15 -13.31 12.33
C GLN A 36 -0.46 -13.86 10.93
N PHE A 37 -0.51 -12.98 9.93
CA PHE A 37 -0.79 -13.36 8.54
C PHE A 37 0.21 -14.37 7.98
N ILE A 38 1.50 -14.21 8.30
CA ILE A 38 2.57 -15.13 7.92
C ILE A 38 2.43 -16.45 8.68
N GLN A 39 2.13 -16.43 9.98
CA GLN A 39 1.93 -17.64 10.80
C GLN A 39 0.80 -18.50 10.26
N ASP A 40 -0.34 -17.88 9.93
CA ASP A 40 -1.51 -18.54 9.34
C ASP A 40 -1.21 -19.23 7.99
N ARG A 41 -0.12 -18.84 7.33
CA ARG A 41 0.28 -19.30 5.98
C ARG A 41 1.58 -20.09 5.96
N LYS A 42 2.13 -20.46 7.12
CA LYS A 42 3.38 -21.22 7.22
C LYS A 42 3.38 -22.53 6.41
N GLY A 43 2.21 -23.17 6.23
CA GLY A 43 2.09 -24.40 5.44
C GLY A 43 2.11 -24.22 3.92
N GLN A 44 2.13 -22.99 3.40
CA GLN A 44 2.01 -22.72 1.96
C GLN A 44 3.35 -22.63 1.22
N ASN A 45 4.49 -22.74 1.92
CA ASN A 45 5.84 -22.65 1.34
C ASN A 45 6.07 -21.43 0.44
N LEU A 46 5.44 -20.29 0.77
CA LEU A 46 5.55 -19.04 0.02
C LEU A 46 6.82 -18.28 0.43
N SER A 47 7.43 -17.60 -0.52
CA SER A 47 8.51 -16.65 -0.22
C SER A 47 7.97 -15.46 0.58
N LEU A 48 8.85 -14.80 1.34
CA LEU A 48 8.48 -13.58 2.09
C LEU A 48 7.89 -12.51 1.16
N LEU A 49 8.46 -12.32 -0.04
CA LEU A 49 7.93 -11.37 -1.02
C LEU A 49 6.48 -11.68 -1.41
N GLU A 50 6.14 -12.95 -1.64
CA GLU A 50 4.77 -13.32 -1.98
C GLU A 50 3.82 -13.17 -0.79
N LEU A 51 4.29 -13.46 0.43
CA LEU A 51 3.50 -13.19 1.64
C LEU A 51 3.22 -11.68 1.80
N LEU A 52 4.19 -10.81 1.56
CA LEU A 52 4.00 -9.35 1.60
C LEU A 52 3.01 -8.88 0.54
N LYS A 53 3.12 -9.38 -0.70
CA LYS A 53 2.16 -9.06 -1.77
C LYS A 53 0.75 -9.55 -1.46
N GLN A 54 0.61 -10.74 -0.88
CA GLN A 54 -0.68 -11.25 -0.45
C GLN A 54 -1.26 -10.41 0.68
N PHE A 55 -0.45 -10.03 1.66
CA PHE A 55 -0.87 -9.16 2.76
C PHE A 55 -1.49 -7.86 2.25
N ILE A 56 -0.77 -7.11 1.38
CA ILE A 56 -1.29 -5.85 0.84
C ILE A 56 -2.54 -6.04 -0.03
N ARG A 57 -2.69 -7.19 -0.71
CA ARG A 57 -3.88 -7.53 -1.50
C ARG A 57 -5.08 -7.86 -0.62
N THR A 58 -4.87 -8.65 0.42
CA THR A 58 -5.92 -9.08 1.35
C THR A 58 -6.52 -7.88 2.08
N TYR A 59 -5.68 -7.01 2.63
CA TYR A 59 -6.15 -5.85 3.38
C TYR A 59 -6.47 -4.63 2.48
N LYS A 60 -6.12 -4.71 1.18
CA LYS A 60 -6.30 -3.62 0.20
C LYS A 60 -5.74 -2.28 0.69
N LEU A 61 -4.56 -2.32 1.30
CA LEU A 61 -3.93 -1.15 1.93
C LEU A 61 -2.88 -0.49 1.02
N PRO A 62 -3.03 0.79 0.69
CA PRO A 62 -1.94 1.59 0.16
C PRO A 62 -0.85 1.83 1.22
N PHE A 63 0.43 1.84 0.81
CA PHE A 63 1.57 2.14 1.70
C PHE A 63 1.46 3.53 2.34
N ASN A 64 0.91 4.50 1.59
CA ASN A 64 0.61 5.82 2.10
C ASN A 64 -0.86 6.17 1.83
N MET A 65 -1.71 5.92 2.83
CA MET A 65 -3.14 6.22 2.71
C MET A 65 -3.44 7.71 2.57
N GLN A 66 -2.66 8.58 3.23
CA GLN A 66 -2.86 10.03 3.12
C GLN A 66 -2.61 10.53 1.69
N ARG A 67 -1.50 10.10 1.08
CA ARG A 67 -1.17 10.44 -0.31
C ARG A 67 -2.20 9.85 -1.26
N TYR A 68 -2.59 8.59 -1.06
CA TYR A 68 -3.64 7.94 -1.84
C TYR A 68 -4.96 8.75 -1.81
N MET A 69 -5.41 9.16 -0.63
CA MET A 69 -6.65 9.96 -0.48
C MET A 69 -6.54 11.36 -1.08
N SER A 70 -5.36 11.99 -0.98
CA SER A 70 -5.09 13.29 -1.60
C SER A 70 -5.22 13.21 -3.12
N VAL A 71 -4.59 12.20 -3.74
CA VAL A 71 -4.68 11.94 -5.18
C VAL A 71 -6.11 11.66 -5.61
N GLN A 72 -6.84 10.81 -4.87
CA GLN A 72 -8.26 10.57 -5.14
C GLN A 72 -9.09 11.85 -5.07
N THR A 73 -8.84 12.69 -4.06
CA THR A 73 -9.55 13.96 -3.89
C THR A 73 -9.30 14.92 -5.06
N THR A 74 -8.05 15.04 -5.50
CA THR A 74 -7.68 15.87 -6.66
C THR A 74 -8.34 15.37 -7.94
N TYR A 75 -8.29 14.06 -8.19
CA TYR A 75 -8.91 13.45 -9.37
C TYR A 75 -10.43 13.67 -9.38
N ILE A 76 -11.11 13.44 -8.24
CA ILE A 76 -12.54 13.71 -8.08
C ILE A 76 -12.85 15.18 -8.39
N LYS A 77 -12.04 16.13 -7.90
CA LYS A 77 -12.24 17.56 -8.18
C LYS A 77 -12.08 17.89 -9.66
N GLN A 78 -11.10 17.31 -10.35
CA GLN A 78 -10.87 17.52 -11.79
C GLN A 78 -12.02 16.95 -12.63
N VAL A 79 -12.48 15.73 -12.33
CA VAL A 79 -13.56 15.08 -13.09
C VAL A 79 -14.93 15.73 -12.82
N LEU A 80 -15.17 16.23 -11.62
CA LEU A 80 -16.47 16.80 -11.23
C LEU A 80 -16.59 18.31 -11.44
N GLN A 81 -15.54 19.00 -11.91
CA GLN A 81 -15.57 20.44 -12.18
C GLN A 81 -16.67 20.85 -13.18
N GLU A 82 -17.18 19.92 -13.99
CA GLU A 82 -18.22 20.18 -15.00
C GLU A 82 -19.68 19.97 -14.52
N ARG A 83 -19.93 19.48 -13.29
CA ARG A 83 -21.30 19.18 -12.81
C ARG A 83 -21.63 19.95 -11.53
N MET A 84 -22.08 21.19 -11.70
CA MET A 84 -22.35 22.15 -10.61
C MET A 84 -23.65 21.91 -9.81
N GLN A 85 -24.52 20.97 -10.21
CA GLN A 85 -25.68 20.57 -9.41
C GLN A 85 -25.38 19.25 -8.67
N ASP A 86 -25.46 19.30 -7.34
CA ASP A 86 -25.29 18.19 -6.39
C ASP A 86 -23.93 17.49 -6.38
N ARG A 87 -22.89 18.29 -6.08
CA ARG A 87 -21.51 17.83 -5.87
C ARG A 87 -21.41 16.61 -4.95
N GLN A 88 -22.15 16.55 -3.84
CA GLN A 88 -22.10 15.41 -2.92
C GLN A 88 -22.63 14.11 -3.56
N VAL A 89 -23.72 14.18 -4.32
CA VAL A 89 -24.29 13.03 -5.02
C VAL A 89 -23.34 12.56 -6.11
N ALA A 90 -22.73 13.49 -6.85
CA ALA A 90 -21.77 13.19 -7.89
C ALA A 90 -20.49 12.54 -7.33
N VAL A 91 -19.97 13.02 -6.20
CA VAL A 91 -18.85 12.39 -5.48
C VAL A 91 -19.22 10.98 -5.02
N SER A 92 -20.40 10.80 -4.42
CA SER A 92 -20.87 9.50 -3.93
C SER A 92 -20.96 8.46 -5.06
N ARG A 93 -21.59 8.82 -6.19
CA ARG A 93 -21.64 7.96 -7.39
C ARG A 93 -20.26 7.65 -7.94
N TRP A 94 -19.39 8.65 -8.03
CA TRP A 94 -18.02 8.43 -8.47
C TRP A 94 -17.26 7.45 -7.57
N ILE A 95 -17.39 7.58 -6.24
CA ILE A 95 -16.77 6.67 -5.28
C ILE A 95 -17.30 5.24 -5.49
N GLN A 96 -18.62 5.08 -5.65
CA GLN A 96 -19.24 3.78 -5.90
C GLN A 96 -18.74 3.13 -7.21
N GLU A 97 -18.56 3.91 -8.26
CA GLU A 97 -18.21 3.42 -9.60
C GLU A 97 -16.70 3.22 -9.83
N HIS A 98 -15.86 3.99 -9.15
CA HIS A 98 -14.44 4.10 -9.48
C HIS A 98 -13.49 3.78 -8.32
N ALA A 99 -13.85 4.04 -7.06
CA ALA A 99 -12.89 3.89 -5.95
C ALA A 99 -12.34 2.47 -5.81
N GLY A 100 -13.17 1.45 -6.05
CA GLY A 100 -12.75 0.05 -6.05
C GLY A 100 -11.71 -0.28 -7.12
N ARG A 101 -11.91 0.20 -8.36
CA ARG A 101 -10.97 0.02 -9.48
C ARG A 101 -9.66 0.77 -9.23
N HIS A 102 -9.73 2.01 -8.75
CA HIS A 102 -8.55 2.80 -8.40
C HIS A 102 -7.73 2.13 -7.30
N ARG A 103 -8.39 1.63 -6.24
CA ARG A 103 -7.71 0.91 -5.16
C ARG A 103 -7.02 -0.34 -5.69
N SER A 104 -7.71 -1.18 -6.47
CA SER A 104 -7.14 -2.39 -7.04
C SER A 104 -5.91 -2.11 -7.91
N ARG A 105 -5.97 -1.07 -8.76
CA ARG A 105 -4.84 -0.63 -9.59
C ARG A 105 -3.65 -0.18 -8.72
N MET A 106 -3.89 0.60 -7.67
CA MET A 106 -2.84 1.02 -6.74
C MET A 106 -2.18 -0.19 -6.06
N ILE A 107 -2.97 -1.14 -5.56
CA ILE A 107 -2.43 -2.36 -4.93
C ILE A 107 -1.59 -3.17 -5.92
N GLN A 108 -2.02 -3.28 -7.17
CA GLN A 108 -1.25 -3.96 -8.22
C GLN A 108 0.09 -3.27 -8.47
N LEU A 109 0.09 -1.94 -8.59
CA LEU A 109 1.33 -1.16 -8.74
C LEU A 109 2.27 -1.35 -7.56
N GLN A 110 1.75 -1.37 -6.33
CA GLN A 110 2.55 -1.66 -5.13
C GLN A 110 3.19 -3.04 -5.19
N CYS A 111 2.44 -4.07 -5.61
CA CYS A 111 3.00 -5.41 -5.77
C CYS A 111 4.16 -5.42 -6.77
N LEU A 112 3.96 -4.80 -7.94
CA LEU A 112 4.99 -4.71 -8.98
C LEU A 112 6.20 -3.90 -8.51
N TYR A 113 5.98 -2.91 -7.66
CA TYR A 113 7.05 -2.11 -7.10
C TYR A 113 7.88 -2.88 -6.07
N LEU A 114 7.24 -3.69 -5.22
CA LEU A 114 7.93 -4.60 -4.32
C LEU A 114 8.90 -5.53 -5.06
N ASP A 115 8.52 -6.03 -6.24
CA ASP A 115 9.41 -6.84 -7.10
C ASP A 115 10.70 -6.09 -7.48
N ARG A 116 10.62 -4.78 -7.71
CA ARG A 116 11.77 -3.95 -8.11
C ARG A 116 12.73 -3.67 -6.96
N ILE A 117 12.23 -3.55 -5.73
CA ILE A 117 13.02 -3.15 -4.56
C ILE A 117 13.31 -4.29 -3.58
N LYS A 118 12.88 -5.51 -3.90
CA LYS A 118 12.91 -6.68 -3.00
C LYS A 118 14.28 -6.94 -2.38
N ASP A 119 15.37 -6.78 -3.14
CA ASP A 119 16.71 -7.13 -2.66
C ASP A 119 17.17 -6.21 -1.52
N ARG A 120 16.71 -4.95 -1.52
CA ARG A 120 16.92 -4.01 -0.42
C ARG A 120 15.86 -4.14 0.67
N LEU A 121 14.61 -4.40 0.31
CA LEU A 121 13.48 -4.39 1.24
C LEU A 121 13.41 -5.64 2.11
N LEU A 122 13.56 -6.82 1.53
CA LEU A 122 13.34 -8.10 2.23
C LEU A 122 14.24 -8.26 3.46
N PRO A 123 15.55 -7.93 3.43
CA PRO A 123 16.39 -8.01 4.63
C PRO A 123 15.89 -7.10 5.78
N GLN A 124 15.39 -5.91 5.46
CA GLN A 124 14.86 -4.98 6.47
C GLN A 124 13.57 -5.51 7.10
N ILE A 125 12.68 -6.07 6.29
CA ILE A 125 11.44 -6.70 6.78
C ILE A 125 11.74 -7.94 7.61
N GLN A 126 12.72 -8.76 7.20
CA GLN A 126 13.18 -9.90 7.98
C GLN A 126 13.66 -9.44 9.35
N ASN A 127 14.59 -8.48 9.42
CA ASN A 127 15.08 -7.93 10.68
C ASN A 127 13.95 -7.36 11.57
N MET A 128 12.99 -6.65 10.98
CA MET A 128 11.81 -6.14 11.68
C MET A 128 10.95 -7.28 12.28
N LEU A 129 10.75 -8.37 11.54
CA LEU A 129 9.98 -9.53 11.99
C LEU A 129 10.75 -10.37 13.01
N GLU A 130 12.07 -10.48 12.83
CA GLU A 130 13.00 -11.31 13.57
C GLU A 130 13.60 -10.64 14.80
N GLN A 131 13.02 -9.55 15.36
CA GLN A 131 13.43 -9.06 16.69
C GLN A 131 13.16 -10.13 17.76
N ARG A 132 14.00 -11.16 17.78
CA ARG A 132 14.28 -12.06 18.87
C ARG A 132 14.86 -11.18 19.95
N ILE A 133 14.03 -10.85 20.93
CA ILE A 133 14.41 -11.12 22.30
C ILE A 133 15.72 -10.41 22.74
N GLU A 134 16.00 -9.17 22.32
CA GLU A 134 16.88 -8.33 23.16
C GLU A 134 16.19 -8.03 24.51
N ASN A 135 14.86 -8.13 24.55
CA ASN A 135 14.04 -7.98 25.76
C ASN A 135 13.97 -9.21 26.71
N LEU A 136 14.62 -10.35 26.42
CA LEU A 136 14.85 -11.36 27.48
C LEU A 136 16.27 -11.33 28.04
N GLN A 137 17.23 -10.67 27.38
CA GLN A 137 18.55 -10.45 27.98
C GLN A 137 18.50 -9.34 29.02
N SER A 138 17.78 -8.23 28.75
CA SER A 138 17.55 -7.18 29.76
C SER A 138 16.80 -7.68 31.01
N LYS A 139 15.82 -8.59 30.85
CA LYS A 139 15.10 -9.21 31.98
C LYS A 139 15.88 -10.32 32.71
N LEU A 140 16.89 -10.92 32.07
CA LEU A 140 17.80 -11.86 32.73
C LEU A 140 18.89 -11.14 33.52
N ASP A 141 19.34 -9.98 33.03
CA ASP A 141 20.41 -9.20 33.65
C ASP A 141 19.91 -8.33 34.83
N GLU A 142 18.62 -8.01 34.92
CA GLU A 142 18.01 -7.38 36.10
C GLU A 142 17.71 -8.36 37.26
N ASN A 143 17.90 -9.67 37.06
CA ASN A 143 17.71 -10.72 38.07
C ASN A 143 19.02 -11.36 38.56
N LYS A 144 20.16 -10.70 38.34
CA LYS A 144 21.46 -11.04 38.96
C LYS A 144 21.88 -9.96 39.96
#